data_AF-A0A2Z6APM6-F1
#
_entry.id   AF-A0A2Z6APM6-F1
#
_cell.length_a   1.000
_cell.length_b   1.000
_cell.length_c   1.000
_cell.angle_alpha   90.00
_cell.angle_beta   90.00
_cell.angle_gamma   90.00
#
_symmetry.space_group_name_H-M   'P 1'
#
loop_
_entity.id
_entity.type
_entity.pdbx_description
1 polymer ?
#
loop_
_entity_poly.entity_id
_entity_poly.type
_entity_poly.pdbx_seq_one_letter_code
_entity_poly.pdbx_strand_id
1 'polypeptide(L)'
;MIPLEDYVLFRDQGLLGGGYANGITHRRNPMRDAAFAELLVTTGVRLEEGASLLIGELPTTNARVFHGCRSTMIDLPARITKGRKPRSVPFPRRVASNFIDAYIREERSQLVDRWRRAGGVRTMRQPLIGTLAGGQRVLIKGERRPRSLATLRIDERRNLLLLPGSGAPLESAQPAALWLAQDGQALTPAAWQSIFRRTSKKLSEDMGWDLHVSPHTLRHTFAVYWLTHLVKAEVMRLDDRSVPDRTEEIYMKVVSDPLRRVQRWLGHASVLTTEKYLTYLDEAFEIVDQAAEALDSRLMGFF
;
A
#
# COMPACT_ATOMS: atom_id res chain seq x y z
N MET A 1 10.64 -7.34 -9.31
CA MET A 1 9.22 -7.46 -8.87
C MET A 1 9.01 -8.88 -8.34
N ILE A 2 7.83 -9.22 -7.84
CA ILE A 2 7.41 -10.62 -7.58
C ILE A 2 6.09 -10.92 -8.29
N PRO A 3 5.90 -12.13 -8.84
CA PRO A 3 4.61 -12.61 -9.35
C PRO A 3 3.49 -12.47 -8.32
N LEU A 4 2.24 -12.33 -8.80
CA LEU A 4 1.11 -12.15 -7.89
C LEU A 4 0.78 -13.42 -7.09
N GLU A 5 0.97 -14.60 -7.67
CA GLU A 5 0.85 -15.88 -6.95
C GLU A 5 1.85 -15.98 -5.79
N ASP A 6 3.11 -15.63 -6.02
CA ASP A 6 4.15 -15.57 -5.00
C ASP A 6 3.84 -14.54 -3.92
N TYR A 7 3.30 -13.38 -4.31
CA TYR A 7 2.83 -12.40 -3.35
C TYR A 7 1.68 -12.93 -2.48
N VAL A 8 0.72 -13.64 -3.08
CA VAL A 8 -0.41 -14.24 -2.35
C VAL A 8 0.10 -15.28 -1.35
N LEU A 9 1.06 -16.14 -1.74
CA LEU A 9 1.71 -17.08 -0.83
C LEU A 9 2.45 -16.34 0.30
N PHE A 10 3.25 -15.33 -0.03
CA PHE A 10 3.95 -14.51 0.96
C PHE A 10 2.98 -13.86 1.96
N ARG A 11 1.84 -13.37 1.50
CA ARG A 11 0.81 -12.78 2.37
C ARG A 11 0.13 -13.83 3.23
N ASP A 12 -0.37 -14.90 2.64
CA ASP A 12 -1.27 -15.84 3.31
C ASP A 12 -0.48 -16.80 4.21
N GLN A 13 0.58 -17.41 3.69
CA GLN A 13 1.41 -18.33 4.45
C GLN A 13 2.45 -17.57 5.28
N GLY A 14 3.00 -16.50 4.70
CA GLY A 14 4.09 -15.72 5.29
C GLY A 14 3.67 -14.59 6.24
N LEU A 15 2.59 -13.84 6.04
CA LEU A 15 2.22 -12.76 6.96
C LEU A 15 1.06 -13.14 7.86
N LEU A 16 0.01 -13.73 7.28
CA LEU A 16 -1.17 -14.20 8.03
C LEU A 16 -0.88 -15.50 8.79
N GLY A 17 -0.12 -16.42 8.19
CA GLY A 17 0.20 -17.71 8.79
C GLY A 17 -0.84 -18.80 8.53
N GLY A 18 -1.61 -18.70 7.45
CA GLY A 18 -2.52 -19.76 7.01
C GLY A 18 -1.81 -20.80 6.15
N GLY A 19 -1.69 -22.05 6.63
CA GLY A 19 -1.34 -23.23 5.82
C GLY A 19 -0.12 -24.04 6.29
N TYR A 20 -0.39 -25.28 6.73
CA TYR A 20 0.45 -26.49 6.71
C TYR A 20 1.87 -26.54 7.31
N ALA A 21 2.27 -25.62 8.19
CA ALA A 21 3.45 -25.87 9.04
C ALA A 21 3.00 -26.23 10.46
N ASN A 22 3.32 -27.46 10.90
CA ASN A 22 3.08 -28.07 12.22
C ASN A 22 3.79 -27.36 13.40
N GLY A 23 3.88 -26.03 13.38
CA GLY A 23 4.45 -25.23 14.44
C GLY A 23 3.63 -23.96 14.63
N ILE A 24 2.98 -23.83 15.78
CA ILE A 24 2.34 -22.59 16.24
C ILE A 24 3.45 -21.57 16.54
N THR A 25 4.12 -21.04 15.53
CA THR A 25 4.89 -19.80 15.70
C THR A 25 3.87 -18.68 15.75
N HIS A 26 3.51 -18.25 16.94
CA HIS A 26 2.54 -17.17 17.14
C HIS A 26 3.03 -15.92 16.41
N ARG A 27 2.42 -15.58 15.26
CA ARG A 27 2.73 -14.35 14.54
C ARG A 27 2.23 -13.17 15.37
N ARG A 28 3.08 -12.15 15.51
CA ARG A 28 2.76 -10.96 16.33
C ARG A 28 2.19 -9.89 15.41
N ASN A 29 0.86 -9.84 15.35
CA ASN A 29 0.04 -8.91 14.56
C ASN A 29 -0.10 -9.27 13.05
N PRO A 30 -0.60 -10.48 12.72
CA PRO A 30 -0.74 -10.94 11.33
C PRO A 30 -1.64 -10.04 10.47
N MET A 31 -2.72 -9.47 11.03
CA MET A 31 -3.64 -8.64 10.25
C MET A 31 -2.98 -7.33 9.83
N ARG A 32 -2.25 -6.68 10.74
CA ARG A 32 -1.46 -5.48 10.48
C ARG A 32 -0.47 -5.72 9.34
N ASP A 33 0.28 -6.81 9.42
CA ASP A 33 1.37 -7.09 8.50
C ASP A 33 0.84 -7.37 7.10
N ALA A 34 -0.21 -8.19 6.99
CA ALA A 34 -0.89 -8.45 5.72
C ALA A 34 -1.54 -7.19 5.14
N ALA A 35 -2.21 -6.39 5.97
CA ALA A 35 -2.86 -5.16 5.52
C ALA A 35 -1.85 -4.12 5.01
N PHE A 36 -0.68 -4.04 5.64
CA PHE A 36 0.40 -3.19 5.15
C PHE A 36 0.96 -3.66 3.81
N ALA A 37 1.23 -4.97 3.67
CA ALA A 37 1.69 -5.53 2.40
C ALA A 37 0.68 -5.32 1.26
N GLU A 38 -0.61 -5.51 1.54
CA GLU A 38 -1.71 -5.25 0.60
C GLU A 38 -1.77 -3.80 0.17
N LEU A 39 -1.63 -2.87 1.11
CA LEU A 39 -1.55 -1.45 0.78
C LEU A 39 -0.39 -1.20 -0.20
N LEU A 40 0.81 -1.71 0.08
CA LEU A 40 1.99 -1.46 -0.76
C LEU A 40 1.84 -2.02 -2.18
N VAL A 41 1.42 -3.28 -2.32
CA VAL A 41 1.33 -3.94 -3.64
C VAL A 41 0.20 -3.37 -4.50
N THR A 42 -0.84 -2.82 -3.89
CA THR A 42 -2.03 -2.33 -4.63
C THR A 42 -2.00 -0.84 -4.93
N THR A 43 -1.18 -0.06 -4.21
CA THR A 43 -1.12 1.41 -4.35
C THR A 43 0.26 1.92 -4.76
N GLY A 44 1.31 1.10 -4.62
CA GLY A 44 2.67 1.46 -4.97
C GLY A 44 3.28 2.54 -4.08
N VAL A 45 2.73 2.82 -2.89
CA VAL A 45 3.33 3.81 -1.98
C VAL A 45 4.73 3.39 -1.51
N ARG A 46 5.59 4.37 -1.19
CA ARG A 46 6.89 4.07 -0.58
C ARG A 46 6.68 3.58 0.85
N LEU A 47 7.67 2.83 1.36
CA LEU A 47 7.68 2.35 2.74
C LEU A 47 7.38 3.45 3.75
N GLU A 48 8.08 4.58 3.66
CA GLU A 48 7.90 5.70 4.61
C GLU A 48 6.55 6.39 4.45
N GLU A 49 6.05 6.52 3.21
CA GLU A 49 4.73 7.09 2.91
C GLU A 49 3.63 6.21 3.54
N GLY A 50 3.65 4.89 3.27
CA GLY A 50 2.69 3.95 3.83
C GLY A 50 2.77 3.85 5.35
N ALA A 51 3.99 3.83 5.92
CA ALA A 51 4.20 3.73 7.36
C ALA A 51 3.76 4.98 8.13
N SER A 52 3.64 6.14 7.47
CA SER A 52 3.30 7.42 8.08
C SER A 52 1.81 7.78 8.01
N LEU A 53 0.98 6.87 7.51
CA LEU A 53 -0.47 7.05 7.45
C LEU A 53 -1.09 7.07 8.86
N LEU A 54 -2.09 7.93 9.02
CA LEU A 54 -2.90 8.05 10.24
C LEU A 54 -4.26 7.38 10.06
N ILE A 55 -4.90 7.05 11.18
CA ILE A 55 -6.31 6.65 11.18
C ILE A 55 -7.17 7.78 10.57
N GLY A 56 -8.10 7.41 9.69
CA GLY A 56 -8.95 8.37 8.98
C GLY A 56 -8.34 9.03 7.74
N GLU A 57 -7.07 8.75 7.40
CA GLU A 57 -6.50 9.22 6.11
C GLU A 57 -6.88 8.32 4.93
N LEU A 58 -7.19 7.04 5.20
CA LEU A 58 -7.70 6.11 4.19
C LEU A 58 -9.23 6.06 4.22
N PRO A 59 -9.90 6.03 3.06
CA PRO A 59 -11.34 5.79 2.97
C PRO A 59 -11.72 4.41 3.54
N THR A 60 -12.77 4.36 4.35
CA THR A 60 -13.37 3.10 4.83
C THR A 60 -14.22 2.45 3.73
N THR A 61 -14.56 1.18 3.89
CA THR A 61 -15.36 0.40 2.91
C THR A 61 -16.70 1.03 2.52
N ASN A 62 -17.31 1.75 3.46
CA ASN A 62 -18.61 2.38 3.29
C ASN A 62 -18.50 3.88 2.94
N ALA A 63 -17.29 4.36 2.64
CA ALA A 63 -17.09 5.74 2.24
C ALA A 63 -17.77 6.00 0.88
N ARG A 64 -18.46 7.15 0.77
CA ARG A 64 -19.19 7.55 -0.45
C ARG A 64 -18.32 7.56 -1.71
N VAL A 65 -17.01 7.76 -1.56
CA VAL A 65 -16.03 7.70 -2.66
C VAL A 65 -15.96 6.34 -3.37
N PHE A 66 -16.53 5.29 -2.78
CA PHE A 66 -16.65 3.96 -3.39
C PHE A 66 -18.04 3.67 -3.98
N HIS A 67 -19.00 4.59 -3.94
CA HIS A 67 -20.32 4.36 -4.54
C HIS A 67 -20.18 4.21 -6.07
N GLY A 68 -20.57 3.05 -6.60
CA GLY A 68 -20.44 2.71 -8.02
C GLY A 68 -19.00 2.44 -8.51
N CYS A 69 -17.99 2.51 -7.63
CA CYS A 69 -16.58 2.40 -8.01
C CYS A 69 -15.86 1.30 -7.20
N ARG A 70 -15.01 0.51 -7.87
CA ARG A 70 -14.17 -0.52 -7.21
C ARG A 70 -12.87 0.05 -6.64
N SER A 71 -12.53 1.28 -7.01
CA SER A 71 -11.33 2.00 -6.56
C SER A 71 -11.61 3.49 -6.47
N THR A 72 -10.83 4.17 -5.65
CA THR A 72 -10.80 5.63 -5.56
C THR A 72 -9.36 6.12 -5.58
N MET A 73 -9.14 7.43 -5.66
CA MET A 73 -7.82 8.04 -5.51
C MET A 73 -7.65 8.53 -4.08
N ILE A 74 -6.51 8.23 -3.46
CA ILE A 74 -6.11 8.80 -2.17
C ILE A 74 -4.91 9.72 -2.35
N ASP A 75 -4.90 10.83 -1.62
CA ASP A 75 -3.82 11.82 -1.69
C ASP A 75 -2.73 11.51 -0.67
N LEU A 76 -1.48 11.48 -1.15
CA LEU A 76 -0.30 11.41 -0.31
C LEU A 76 0.24 12.83 -0.10
N PRO A 77 0.26 13.33 1.15
CA PRO A 77 0.66 14.69 1.42
C PRO A 77 2.16 14.88 1.26
N ALA A 78 2.55 16.08 0.82
CA ALA A 78 3.95 16.47 0.63
C ALA A 78 4.85 16.21 1.86
N ARG A 79 4.28 16.19 3.07
CA ARG A 79 5.04 16.03 4.32
C ARG A 79 5.53 14.60 4.57
N ILE A 80 4.99 13.61 3.85
CA ILE A 80 5.41 12.21 3.95
C ILE A 80 6.02 11.67 2.65
N THR A 81 5.98 12.44 1.55
CA THR A 81 6.53 12.02 0.26
C THR A 81 7.98 12.45 0.07
N LYS A 82 8.75 11.64 -0.66
CA LYS A 82 10.12 11.97 -1.05
C LYS A 82 10.15 13.26 -1.86
N GLY A 83 11.00 14.21 -1.48
CA GLY A 83 11.16 15.49 -2.17
C GLY A 83 9.95 16.42 -2.03
N ARG A 84 9.03 16.15 -1.10
CA ARG A 84 7.85 16.96 -0.82
C ARG A 84 6.92 17.21 -2.01
N LYS A 85 6.83 16.23 -2.91
CA LYS A 85 5.91 16.27 -4.06
C LYS A 85 4.64 15.50 -3.72
N PRO A 86 3.49 16.16 -3.50
CA PRO A 86 2.24 15.45 -3.24
C PRO A 86 1.80 14.71 -4.51
N ARG A 87 1.06 13.62 -4.33
CA ARG A 87 0.58 12.79 -5.44
C ARG A 87 -0.59 11.93 -5.00
N SER A 88 -1.47 11.59 -5.92
CA SER A 88 -2.57 10.67 -5.64
C SER A 88 -2.24 9.28 -6.15
N VAL A 89 -2.72 8.25 -5.45
CA VAL A 89 -2.58 6.84 -5.84
C VAL A 89 -3.93 6.14 -5.88
N PRO A 90 -4.12 5.15 -6.76
CA PRO A 90 -5.31 4.33 -6.73
C PRO A 90 -5.36 3.55 -5.42
N PHE A 91 -6.55 3.41 -4.86
CA PHE A 91 -6.83 2.67 -3.64
C PHE A 91 -8.09 1.80 -3.86
N PRO A 92 -7.92 0.47 -3.97
CA PRO A 92 -9.06 -0.42 -4.19
C PRO A 92 -9.94 -0.58 -2.95
N ARG A 93 -11.27 -0.62 -3.15
CA ARG A 93 -12.25 -0.86 -2.08
C ARG A 93 -11.98 -2.15 -1.32
N ARG A 94 -11.51 -3.21 -2.00
CA ARG A 94 -11.19 -4.50 -1.38
C ARG A 94 -10.09 -4.39 -0.31
N VAL A 95 -9.18 -3.42 -0.43
CA VAL A 95 -8.09 -3.23 0.52
C VAL A 95 -8.64 -2.57 1.78
N ALA A 96 -9.54 -1.59 1.63
CA ALA A 96 -10.29 -1.04 2.75
C ALA A 96 -11.05 -2.15 3.49
N SER A 97 -11.84 -2.95 2.77
CA SER A 97 -12.77 -3.91 3.37
C SER A 97 -12.11 -5.11 4.01
N ASN A 98 -11.22 -5.78 3.29
CA ASN A 98 -10.75 -7.09 3.70
C ASN A 98 -9.52 -7.00 4.60
N PHE A 99 -8.84 -5.86 4.61
CA PHE A 99 -7.54 -5.72 5.26
C PHE A 99 -7.51 -4.56 6.26
N ILE A 100 -7.72 -3.32 5.80
CA ILE A 100 -7.55 -2.13 6.66
C ILE A 100 -8.63 -2.06 7.73
N ASP A 101 -9.91 -2.13 7.35
CA ASP A 101 -11.03 -2.04 8.29
C ASP A 101 -11.03 -3.23 9.26
N ALA A 102 -10.67 -4.43 8.78
CA ALA A 102 -10.52 -5.63 9.60
C ALA A 102 -9.40 -5.47 10.64
N TYR A 103 -8.21 -5.02 10.23
CA TYR A 103 -7.10 -4.75 11.15
C TYR A 103 -7.47 -3.68 12.19
N ILE A 104 -8.10 -2.57 11.76
CA ILE A 104 -8.48 -1.48 12.67
C ILE A 104 -9.47 -1.97 13.73
N ARG A 105 -10.49 -2.73 13.32
CA ARG A 105 -11.55 -3.20 14.21
C ARG A 105 -11.06 -4.25 15.21
N GLU A 106 -10.28 -5.23 14.75
CA GLU A 106 -9.94 -6.41 15.56
C GLU A 106 -8.60 -6.25 16.29
N GLU A 107 -7.50 -6.15 15.53
CA GLU A 107 -6.15 -6.28 16.10
C GLU A 107 -5.62 -4.95 16.64
N ARG A 108 -5.89 -3.85 15.92
CA ARG A 108 -5.43 -2.51 16.32
C ARG A 108 -6.15 -2.04 17.58
N SER A 109 -7.45 -2.29 17.72
CA SER A 109 -8.22 -1.94 18.91
C SER A 109 -7.61 -2.58 20.17
N GLN A 110 -7.26 -3.86 20.09
CA GLN A 110 -6.57 -4.58 21.16
C GLN A 110 -5.16 -4.04 21.46
N LEU A 111 -4.42 -3.61 20.43
CA LEU A 111 -3.11 -2.96 20.61
C LEU A 111 -3.24 -1.63 21.35
N VAL A 112 -4.25 -0.81 21.02
CA VAL A 112 -4.54 0.44 21.72
C VAL A 112 -4.88 0.17 23.19
N ASP A 113 -5.73 -0.80 23.47
CA ASP A 113 -6.12 -1.12 24.86
C ASP A 113 -4.93 -1.65 25.68
N ARG A 114 -4.07 -2.46 25.07
CA ARG A 114 -2.81 -2.90 25.70
C ARG A 114 -1.88 -1.73 26.00
N TRP A 115 -1.72 -0.82 25.05
CA TRP A 115 -0.92 0.40 25.24
C TRP A 115 -1.46 1.28 26.37
N ARG A 116 -2.78 1.49 26.45
CA ARG A 116 -3.42 2.21 27.57
C ARG A 116 -3.11 1.56 28.91
N ARG A 117 -3.27 0.23 29.03
CA ARG A 117 -2.94 -0.52 30.26
C ARG A 117 -1.46 -0.47 30.61
N ALA A 118 -0.57 -0.42 29.62
CA ALA A 118 0.88 -0.31 29.80
C ALA A 118 1.38 1.10 30.15
N GLY A 119 0.47 2.04 30.48
CA GLY A 119 0.81 3.41 30.89
C GLY A 119 0.42 4.48 29.85
N GLY A 120 -0.07 4.08 28.68
CA GLY A 120 -0.64 4.97 27.67
C GLY A 120 0.29 6.13 27.32
N VAL A 121 -0.21 7.34 27.47
CA VAL A 121 0.52 8.59 27.16
C VAL A 121 1.88 8.68 27.87
N ARG A 122 2.01 8.10 29.08
CA ARG A 122 3.26 8.13 29.87
C ARG A 122 4.40 7.34 29.23
N THR A 123 4.08 6.41 28.32
CA THR A 123 5.08 5.64 27.56
C THR A 123 5.72 6.45 26.44
N MET A 124 5.14 7.59 26.07
CA MET A 124 5.62 8.41 24.96
C MET A 124 6.55 9.52 25.42
N ARG A 125 7.67 9.68 24.70
CA ARG A 125 8.66 10.72 25.03
C ARG A 125 8.16 12.15 24.74
N GLN A 126 7.48 12.35 23.62
CA GLN A 126 7.02 13.67 23.16
C GLN A 126 5.63 13.57 22.52
N PRO A 127 4.57 13.24 23.30
CA PRO A 127 3.23 13.07 22.75
C PRO A 127 2.68 14.41 22.22
N LEU A 128 2.18 14.40 20.99
CA LEU A 128 1.42 15.49 20.41
C LEU A 128 -0.06 15.19 20.61
N ILE A 129 -0.74 15.89 21.52
CA ILE A 129 -2.14 15.58 21.85
C ILE A 129 -3.07 16.44 20.99
N GLY A 130 -4.07 15.83 20.34
CA GLY A 130 -5.08 16.55 19.59
C GLY A 130 -6.45 15.86 19.55
N THR A 131 -7.42 16.57 19.00
CA THR A 131 -8.79 16.07 18.77
C THR A 131 -9.15 16.28 17.31
N LEU A 132 -9.83 15.31 16.69
CA LEU A 132 -10.29 15.47 15.30
C LEU A 132 -11.33 16.60 15.23
N ALA A 133 -11.15 17.51 14.28
CA ALA A 133 -11.99 18.69 14.08
C ALA A 133 -12.88 18.58 12.83
N GLY A 134 -13.28 17.35 12.48
CA GLY A 134 -13.99 17.03 11.25
C GLY A 134 -13.08 16.93 10.02
N GLY A 135 -13.41 16.01 9.11
CA GLY A 135 -12.56 15.68 7.96
C GLY A 135 -11.15 15.26 8.37
N GLN A 136 -10.16 15.55 7.54
CA GLN A 136 -8.74 15.28 7.81
C GLN A 136 -8.05 16.46 8.51
N ARG A 137 -8.67 16.95 9.60
CA ARG A 137 -8.16 18.06 10.42
C ARG A 137 -8.08 17.69 11.89
N VAL A 138 -7.06 18.21 12.56
CA VAL A 138 -6.82 17.99 13.99
C VAL A 138 -6.58 19.33 14.69
N LEU A 139 -7.23 19.52 15.84
CA LEU A 139 -6.93 20.61 16.77
C LEU A 139 -5.94 20.10 17.80
N ILE A 140 -4.71 20.61 17.75
CA ILE A 140 -3.66 20.27 18.71
C ILE A 140 -3.87 21.04 20.01
N LYS A 141 -3.66 20.38 21.15
CA LYS A 141 -3.75 21.00 22.47
C LYS A 141 -2.78 22.18 22.56
N GLY A 142 -3.30 23.37 22.83
CA GLY A 142 -2.53 24.62 22.91
C GLY A 142 -2.54 25.45 21.61
N GLU A 143 -3.01 24.90 20.49
CA GLU A 143 -3.19 25.65 19.25
C GLU A 143 -4.62 26.23 19.16
N ARG A 144 -4.76 27.42 18.54
CA ARG A 144 -6.05 28.10 18.36
C ARG A 144 -6.86 27.63 17.15
N ARG A 145 -6.20 27.06 16.14
CA ARG A 145 -6.82 26.69 14.86
C ARG A 145 -6.49 25.25 14.50
N PRO A 146 -7.46 24.46 14.00
CA PRO A 146 -7.18 23.13 13.52
C PRO A 146 -6.22 23.14 12.34
N ARG A 147 -5.24 22.23 12.33
CA ARG A 147 -4.33 21.98 11.20
C ARG A 147 -4.87 20.83 10.35
N SER A 148 -4.58 20.86 9.06
CA SER A 148 -4.79 19.67 8.21
C SER A 148 -3.76 18.59 8.58
N LEU A 149 -4.20 17.33 8.64
CA LEU A 149 -3.30 16.18 8.85
C LEU A 149 -2.18 16.15 7.79
N ALA A 150 -2.48 16.60 6.56
CA ALA A 150 -1.52 16.71 5.46
C ALA A 150 -0.29 17.61 5.79
N THR A 151 -0.40 18.51 6.76
CA THR A 151 0.68 19.42 7.17
C THR A 151 1.59 18.84 8.25
N LEU A 152 1.18 17.74 8.89
CA LEU A 152 1.96 17.11 9.95
C LEU A 152 3.21 16.42 9.36
N ARG A 153 4.37 16.68 9.96
CA ARG A 153 5.62 15.97 9.69
C ARG A 153 5.52 14.52 10.18
N ILE A 154 6.47 13.68 9.73
CA ILE A 154 6.53 12.27 10.12
C ILE A 154 6.72 12.09 11.64
N ASP A 155 7.54 12.93 12.28
CA ASP A 155 7.71 12.94 13.74
C ASP A 155 6.40 13.31 14.45
N GLU A 156 5.72 14.38 14.01
CA GLU A 156 4.42 14.79 14.55
C GLU A 156 3.38 13.67 14.40
N ARG A 157 3.34 13.00 13.23
CA ARG A 157 2.41 11.88 12.94
C ARG A 157 2.63 10.68 13.85
N ARG A 158 3.89 10.28 14.06
CA ARG A 158 4.25 9.15 14.94
C ARG A 158 3.91 9.43 16.40
N ASN A 159 3.99 10.70 16.80
CA ASN A 159 3.75 11.14 18.16
C ASN A 159 2.32 11.63 18.41
N LEU A 160 1.47 11.70 17.37
CA LEU A 160 0.11 12.19 17.50
C LEU A 160 -0.75 11.21 18.28
N LEU A 161 -1.38 11.72 19.33
CA LEU A 161 -2.40 11.07 20.13
C LEU A 161 -3.73 11.78 19.91
N LEU A 162 -4.77 11.00 19.63
CA LEU A 162 -6.13 11.49 19.43
C LEU A 162 -6.98 11.25 20.67
N LEU A 163 -7.55 12.33 21.20
CA LEU A 163 -8.62 12.28 22.18
C LEU A 163 -9.98 12.12 21.47
N PRO A 164 -10.92 11.35 22.05
CA PRO A 164 -12.28 11.23 21.53
C PRO A 164 -13.03 12.57 21.43
N GLY A 165 -12.66 13.55 22.27
CA GLY A 165 -13.25 14.88 22.30
C GLY A 165 -12.40 15.87 23.09
N SER A 166 -12.67 17.17 22.93
CA SER A 166 -11.89 18.28 23.51
C SER A 166 -11.84 18.28 25.05
N GLY A 167 -12.78 17.60 25.71
CA GLY A 167 -12.84 17.44 27.17
C GLY A 167 -12.58 16.01 27.65
N ALA A 168 -12.20 15.10 26.76
CA ALA A 168 -11.98 13.71 27.14
C ALA A 168 -10.71 13.55 28.01
N PRO A 169 -10.72 12.63 28.99
CA PRO A 169 -9.57 12.39 29.86
C PRO A 169 -8.38 11.87 29.06
N LEU A 170 -7.15 12.16 29.50
CA LEU A 170 -5.94 11.83 28.74
C LEU A 170 -5.75 10.31 28.57
N GLU A 171 -6.27 9.54 29.52
CA GLU A 171 -6.29 8.08 29.55
C GLU A 171 -7.13 7.49 28.40
N SER A 172 -8.09 8.26 27.88
CA SER A 172 -8.91 7.85 26.73
C SER A 172 -8.22 8.04 25.38
N ALA A 173 -7.07 8.72 25.37
CA ALA A 173 -6.30 8.95 24.15
C ALA A 173 -5.95 7.62 23.46
N GLN A 174 -5.70 7.70 22.15
CA GLN A 174 -5.14 6.61 21.38
C GLN A 174 -4.08 7.14 20.41
N PRO A 175 -3.08 6.33 20.03
CA PRO A 175 -2.18 6.67 18.94
C PRO A 175 -2.96 6.96 17.65
N ALA A 176 -2.57 7.99 16.92
CA ALA A 176 -3.16 8.32 15.62
C ALA A 176 -2.55 7.51 14.47
N ALA A 177 -1.32 7.03 14.65
CA ALA A 177 -0.62 6.21 13.65
C ALA A 177 -1.47 4.99 13.28
N LEU A 178 -1.65 4.74 11.99
CA LEU A 178 -2.44 3.60 11.52
C LEU A 178 -1.82 2.28 11.98
N TRP A 179 -0.50 2.17 11.86
CA TRP A 179 0.25 0.94 12.12
C TRP A 179 0.90 0.95 13.49
N LEU A 180 0.47 0.05 14.36
CA LEU A 180 0.97 -0.03 15.73
C LEU A 180 1.87 -1.26 15.92
N ALA A 181 2.99 -1.06 16.62
CA ALA A 181 3.82 -2.11 17.16
C ALA A 181 3.13 -2.80 18.35
N GLN A 182 3.73 -3.88 18.86
CA GLN A 182 3.16 -4.69 19.94
C GLN A 182 2.93 -3.89 21.24
N ASP A 183 3.74 -2.87 21.47
CA ASP A 183 3.65 -1.94 22.59
C ASP A 183 2.68 -0.78 22.32
N GLY A 184 2.05 -0.74 21.14
CA GLY A 184 1.15 0.32 20.69
C GLY A 184 1.81 1.58 20.17
N GLN A 185 3.13 1.63 20.04
CA GLN A 185 3.81 2.74 19.38
C GLN A 185 3.71 2.64 17.85
N ALA A 186 3.94 3.75 17.14
CA ALA A 186 3.96 3.74 15.68
C ALA A 186 5.09 2.84 15.15
N LEU A 187 4.78 1.93 14.22
CA LEU A 187 5.77 1.02 13.66
C LEU A 187 6.75 1.76 12.73
N THR A 188 8.05 1.53 12.90
CA THR A 188 9.09 2.23 12.13
C THR A 188 9.34 1.56 10.76
N PRO A 189 9.86 2.29 9.76
CA PRO A 189 10.31 1.71 8.49
C PRO A 189 11.30 0.54 8.65
N ALA A 190 12.23 0.63 9.60
CA ALA A 190 13.20 -0.43 9.87
C ALA A 190 12.52 -1.69 10.43
N ALA A 191 11.51 -1.53 11.30
CA ALA A 191 10.72 -2.65 11.81
C ALA A 191 9.96 -3.36 10.68
N TRP A 192 9.38 -2.61 9.74
CA TRP A 192 8.76 -3.17 8.54
C TRP A 192 9.72 -3.99 7.68
N GLN A 193 10.91 -3.46 7.39
CA GLN A 193 11.95 -4.20 6.67
C GLN A 193 12.32 -5.49 7.40
N SER A 194 12.43 -5.44 8.73
CA SER A 194 12.72 -6.63 9.52
C SER A 194 11.59 -7.66 9.53
N ILE A 195 10.32 -7.23 9.48
CA ILE A 195 9.17 -8.13 9.36
C ILE A 195 9.26 -8.88 8.03
N PHE A 196 9.38 -8.15 6.92
CA PHE A 196 9.45 -8.72 5.58
C PHE A 196 10.62 -9.69 5.42
N ARG A 197 11.83 -9.27 5.84
CA ARG A 197 13.03 -10.12 5.79
C ARG A 197 12.87 -11.41 6.59
N ARG A 198 12.33 -11.33 7.82
CA ARG A 198 12.10 -12.52 8.65
C ARG A 198 11.04 -13.44 8.04
N THR A 199 10.00 -12.88 7.44
CA THR A 199 8.96 -13.66 6.76
C THR A 199 9.52 -14.40 5.55
N SER A 200 10.27 -13.73 4.67
CA SER A 200 10.93 -14.40 3.54
C SER A 200 11.89 -15.48 4.00
N LYS A 201 12.74 -15.19 5.00
CA LYS A 201 13.66 -16.19 5.56
C LYS A 201 12.91 -17.42 6.07
N LYS A 202 11.82 -17.20 6.80
CA LYS A 202 11.01 -18.30 7.33
C LYS A 202 10.37 -19.15 6.22
N LEU A 203 9.85 -18.53 5.16
CA LEU A 203 9.27 -19.28 4.03
C LEU A 203 10.33 -20.08 3.25
N SER A 204 11.55 -19.55 3.14
CA SER A 204 12.70 -20.27 2.59
C SER A 204 13.06 -21.48 3.47
N GLU A 205 13.18 -21.29 4.79
CA GLU A 205 13.51 -22.38 5.74
C GLU A 205 12.42 -23.47 5.82
N ASP A 206 11.14 -23.08 5.82
CA ASP A 206 10.02 -24.01 6.02
C ASP A 206 9.64 -24.76 4.73
N MET A 207 9.85 -24.15 3.55
CA MET A 207 9.26 -24.64 2.29
C MET A 207 10.14 -24.51 1.05
N GLY A 208 11.39 -24.05 1.19
CA GLY A 208 12.29 -23.80 0.05
C GLY A 208 11.84 -22.65 -0.85
N TRP A 209 11.00 -21.73 -0.35
CA TRP A 209 10.57 -20.56 -1.12
C TRP A 209 11.62 -19.45 -1.03
N ASP A 210 12.58 -19.46 -1.96
CA ASP A 210 13.79 -18.63 -1.93
C ASP A 210 13.61 -17.22 -2.53
N LEU A 211 12.45 -16.58 -2.27
CA LEU A 211 12.18 -15.21 -2.72
C LEU A 211 12.34 -14.18 -1.58
N HIS A 212 13.12 -13.14 -1.88
CA HIS A 212 13.27 -12.00 -0.98
C HIS A 212 12.25 -10.90 -1.28
N VAL A 213 11.25 -10.78 -0.42
CA VAL A 213 10.23 -9.72 -0.53
C VAL A 213 10.60 -8.57 0.38
N SER A 214 10.61 -7.36 -0.18
CA SER A 214 10.74 -6.12 0.56
C SER A 214 9.58 -5.18 0.23
N PRO A 215 9.34 -4.13 1.04
CA PRO A 215 8.41 -3.05 0.68
C PRO A 215 8.69 -2.45 -0.70
N HIS A 216 9.97 -2.38 -1.10
CA HIS A 216 10.34 -1.88 -2.42
C HIS A 216 9.97 -2.86 -3.54
N THR A 217 10.14 -4.17 -3.29
CA THR A 217 9.71 -5.23 -4.19
C THR A 217 8.23 -5.13 -4.52
N LEU A 218 7.37 -4.92 -3.50
CA LEU A 218 5.92 -4.77 -3.71
C LEU A 218 5.55 -3.53 -4.51
N ARG A 219 6.27 -2.42 -4.31
CA ARG A 219 6.11 -1.21 -5.12
C ARG A 219 6.49 -1.43 -6.59
N HIS A 220 7.51 -2.25 -6.86
CA HIS A 220 7.83 -2.64 -8.23
C HIS A 220 6.74 -3.55 -8.82
N THR A 221 6.22 -4.51 -8.05
CA THR A 221 5.08 -5.35 -8.49
C THR A 221 3.88 -4.50 -8.86
N PHE A 222 3.52 -3.50 -8.04
CA PHE A 222 2.47 -2.52 -8.39
C PHE A 222 2.72 -1.87 -9.76
N ALA A 223 3.94 -1.38 -9.97
CA ALA A 223 4.29 -0.61 -11.15
C ALA A 223 4.20 -1.46 -12.43
N VAL A 224 4.80 -2.65 -12.43
CA VAL A 224 4.75 -3.57 -13.56
C VAL A 224 3.32 -4.02 -13.83
N TYR A 225 2.59 -4.41 -12.78
CA TYR A 225 1.21 -4.88 -12.93
C TYR A 225 0.31 -3.81 -13.57
N TRP A 226 0.32 -2.58 -13.04
CA TRP A 226 -0.52 -1.51 -13.58
C TRP A 226 -0.08 -1.03 -14.94
N LEU A 227 1.23 -0.92 -15.20
CA LEU A 227 1.71 -0.54 -16.52
C LEU A 227 1.27 -1.57 -17.57
N THR A 228 1.41 -2.86 -17.25
CA THR A 228 0.96 -3.95 -18.12
C THR A 228 -0.52 -3.87 -18.43
N HIS A 229 -1.37 -3.71 -17.41
CA HIS A 229 -2.81 -3.67 -17.60
C HIS A 229 -3.26 -2.41 -18.36
N LEU A 230 -2.63 -1.26 -18.11
CA LEU A 230 -2.95 -0.03 -18.82
C LEU A 230 -2.51 -0.09 -20.29
N VAL A 231 -1.33 -0.64 -20.58
CA VAL A 231 -0.86 -0.86 -21.96
C VAL A 231 -1.77 -1.82 -22.69
N LYS A 232 -2.10 -2.99 -22.11
CA LYS A 232 -3.03 -3.96 -22.70
C LYS A 232 -4.41 -3.36 -22.97
N ALA A 233 -4.94 -2.58 -22.03
CA ALA A 233 -6.21 -1.88 -22.20
C ALA A 233 -6.17 -0.84 -23.32
N GLU A 234 -5.03 -0.18 -23.54
CA GLU A 234 -4.86 0.76 -24.65
C GLU A 234 -4.77 0.03 -25.99
N VAL A 235 -4.02 -1.06 -26.08
CA VAL A 235 -3.92 -1.90 -27.30
C VAL A 235 -5.29 -2.45 -27.71
N MET A 236 -6.01 -3.09 -26.77
CA MET A 236 -7.36 -3.63 -27.06
C MET A 236 -8.34 -2.56 -27.56
N ARG A 237 -8.21 -1.31 -27.11
CA ARG A 237 -9.05 -0.20 -27.58
C ARG A 237 -8.71 0.26 -29.00
N LEU A 238 -7.45 0.13 -29.40
CA LEU A 238 -7.02 0.45 -30.76
C LEU A 238 -7.48 -0.62 -31.74
N ASP A 239 -7.43 -1.90 -31.34
CA ASP A 239 -7.87 -3.03 -32.17
C ASP A 239 -9.40 -3.04 -32.41
N ASP A 240 -10.20 -2.55 -31.46
CA ASP A 240 -11.68 -2.48 -31.54
C ASP A 240 -12.20 -1.29 -32.37
N ARG A 241 -11.30 -0.46 -32.94
CA ARG A 241 -11.66 0.75 -33.69
C ARG A 241 -11.32 0.64 -35.17
N SER A 242 -12.28 1.00 -36.03
CA SER A 242 -11.97 1.35 -37.42
C SER A 242 -11.11 2.61 -37.44
N VAL A 243 -10.12 2.63 -38.35
CA VAL A 243 -9.01 3.61 -38.49
C VAL A 243 -9.31 4.97 -37.82
N PRO A 244 -8.68 5.29 -36.66
CA PRO A 244 -8.87 6.57 -35.99
C PRO A 244 -8.35 7.72 -36.87
N ASP A 245 -9.06 8.86 -36.91
CA ASP A 245 -8.49 10.08 -37.50
C ASP A 245 -7.32 10.59 -36.64
N ARG A 246 -6.33 11.19 -37.30
CA ARG A 246 -5.03 11.63 -36.76
C ARG A 246 -5.15 12.53 -35.52
N THR A 247 -6.24 13.29 -35.43
CA THR A 247 -6.57 14.17 -34.29
C THR A 247 -6.94 13.37 -33.04
N GLU A 248 -7.65 12.26 -33.21
CA GLU A 248 -8.07 11.38 -32.11
C GLU A 248 -6.87 10.57 -31.59
N GLU A 249 -5.96 10.12 -32.46
CA GLU A 249 -4.70 9.49 -32.05
C GLU A 249 -3.82 10.40 -31.18
N ILE A 250 -3.71 11.69 -31.54
CA ILE A 250 -2.94 12.68 -30.77
C ILE A 250 -3.60 12.95 -29.42
N TYR A 251 -4.93 13.13 -29.39
CA TYR A 251 -5.67 13.30 -28.14
C TYR A 251 -5.48 12.09 -27.20
N MET A 252 -5.56 10.88 -27.74
CA MET A 252 -5.38 9.64 -26.99
C MET A 252 -3.95 9.47 -26.46
N LYS A 253 -2.92 9.74 -27.26
CA LYS A 253 -1.52 9.74 -26.78
C LYS A 253 -1.28 10.74 -25.65
N VAL A 254 -1.98 11.87 -25.64
CA VAL A 254 -1.84 12.91 -24.61
C VAL A 254 -2.66 12.60 -23.34
N VAL A 255 -3.84 11.99 -23.46
CA VAL A 255 -4.77 11.73 -22.34
C VAL A 255 -4.57 10.35 -21.69
N SER A 256 -4.15 9.35 -22.46
CA SER A 256 -4.11 7.95 -22.03
C SER A 256 -2.75 7.45 -21.59
N ASP A 257 -1.66 8.18 -21.84
CA ASP A 257 -0.26 7.75 -21.61
C ASP A 257 -0.08 6.90 -20.32
N PRO A 258 -0.05 5.56 -20.45
CA PRO A 258 0.05 4.63 -19.33
C PRO A 258 1.30 4.88 -18.49
N LEU A 259 2.41 5.19 -19.16
CA LEU A 259 3.70 5.41 -18.55
C LEU A 259 3.68 6.67 -17.67
N ARG A 260 3.13 7.78 -18.18
CA ARG A 260 2.95 9.02 -17.39
C ARG A 260 1.97 8.83 -16.25
N ARG A 261 0.90 8.04 -16.43
CA ARG A 261 -0.05 7.75 -15.36
C ARG A 261 0.62 7.01 -14.21
N VAL A 262 1.35 5.93 -14.50
CA VAL A 262 2.12 5.19 -13.49
C VAL A 262 3.25 6.06 -12.92
N GLN A 263 3.93 6.89 -13.71
CA GLN A 263 4.94 7.84 -13.25
C GLN A 263 4.38 8.78 -12.16
N ARG A 264 3.18 9.33 -12.38
CA ARG A 264 2.48 10.20 -11.41
C ARG A 264 2.10 9.42 -10.15
N TRP A 265 1.53 8.22 -10.30
CA TRP A 265 1.20 7.33 -9.18
C TRP A 265 2.42 6.78 -8.43
N LEU A 266 3.62 6.85 -8.99
CA LEU A 266 4.84 6.51 -8.29
C LEU A 266 5.54 7.76 -7.75
N GLY A 267 5.25 8.94 -8.29
CA GLY A 267 5.99 10.16 -7.98
C GLY A 267 7.44 10.04 -8.41
N HIS A 268 7.68 9.56 -9.64
CA HIS A 268 8.99 9.54 -10.27
C HIS A 268 9.29 10.90 -10.90
N ALA A 269 10.45 11.48 -10.56
CA ALA A 269 10.86 12.76 -11.12
C ALA A 269 11.21 12.67 -12.61
N SER A 270 11.70 11.51 -13.07
CA SER A 270 12.05 11.23 -14.46
C SER A 270 11.21 10.08 -15.00
N VAL A 271 10.74 10.21 -16.24
CA VAL A 271 10.03 9.15 -16.96
C VAL A 271 10.93 7.94 -17.20
N LEU A 272 12.24 8.15 -17.40
CA LEU A 272 13.25 7.09 -17.56
C LEU A 272 13.26 6.11 -16.37
N THR A 273 12.88 6.56 -15.17
CA THR A 273 12.77 5.67 -14.00
C THR A 273 11.58 4.72 -14.12
N THR A 274 10.51 5.16 -14.78
CA THR A 274 9.31 4.35 -15.02
C THR A 274 9.48 3.46 -16.26
N GLU A 275 10.23 3.90 -17.27
CA GLU A 275 10.56 3.10 -18.47
C GLU A 275 11.29 1.80 -18.12
N LYS A 276 12.02 1.75 -17.00
CA LYS A 276 12.59 0.50 -16.47
C LYS A 276 11.58 -0.61 -16.22
N TYR A 277 10.28 -0.31 -16.20
CA TYR A 277 9.24 -1.34 -16.09
C TYR A 277 8.81 -1.90 -17.45
N LEU A 278 9.16 -1.24 -18.56
CA LEU A 278 8.88 -1.73 -19.91
C LEU A 278 9.76 -2.94 -20.25
N THR A 279 10.98 -3.05 -19.74
CA THR A 279 11.80 -4.25 -19.96
C THR A 279 11.14 -5.52 -19.42
N TYR A 280 10.40 -5.42 -18.31
CA TYR A 280 9.61 -6.55 -17.79
C TYR A 280 8.38 -6.87 -18.64
N LEU A 281 7.90 -5.92 -19.44
CA LEU A 281 6.85 -6.16 -20.43
C LEU A 281 7.42 -6.89 -21.63
N ASP A 282 8.57 -6.44 -22.13
CA ASP A 282 9.26 -7.06 -23.26
C ASP A 282 9.60 -8.52 -22.94
N GLU A 283 10.21 -8.78 -21.78
CA GLU A 283 10.49 -10.14 -21.28
C GLU A 283 9.21 -11.00 -21.19
N ALA A 284 8.09 -10.42 -20.72
CA ALA A 284 6.83 -11.15 -20.62
C ALA A 284 6.23 -11.48 -22.00
N PHE A 285 6.40 -10.60 -22.99
CA PHE A 285 5.97 -10.85 -24.37
C PHE A 285 6.86 -11.90 -25.04
N GLU A 286 8.18 -11.85 -24.87
CA GLU A 286 9.12 -12.83 -25.40
C GLU A 286 8.83 -14.25 -24.88
N ILE A 287 8.50 -14.40 -23.59
CA ILE A 287 8.12 -15.69 -23.00
C ILE A 287 6.84 -16.25 -23.64
N VAL A 288 5.85 -15.39 -23.90
CA VAL A 288 4.60 -15.80 -24.55
C VAL A 288 4.86 -16.22 -26.00
N ASP A 289 5.71 -15.49 -26.71
CA ASP A 289 6.08 -15.79 -28.10
C ASP A 289 6.82 -17.13 -28.21
N GLN A 290 7.81 -17.37 -27.32
CA GLN A 290 8.49 -18.67 -27.23
C GLN A 290 7.54 -19.83 -26.88
N ALA A 291 6.55 -19.58 -26.01
CA ALA A 291 5.55 -20.59 -25.68
C ALA A 291 4.61 -20.90 -26.86
N ALA A 292 4.26 -19.88 -27.65
CA ALA A 292 3.49 -20.05 -28.89
C ALA A 292 4.29 -20.83 -29.94
N GLU A 293 5.55 -20.47 -30.17
CA GLU A 293 6.44 -21.18 -31.09
C GLU A 293 6.65 -22.66 -30.70
N ALA A 294 6.80 -22.93 -29.40
CA ALA A 294 6.91 -24.29 -28.88
C ALA A 294 5.62 -25.11 -29.06
N LEU A 295 4.45 -24.47 -28.95
CA LEU A 295 3.16 -25.09 -29.22
C LEU A 295 3.00 -25.38 -30.71
N ASP A 296 3.29 -24.41 -31.58
CA ASP A 296 3.20 -24.56 -33.03
C ASP A 296 4.16 -25.64 -33.55
N SER A 297 5.39 -25.68 -33.04
CA SER A 297 6.36 -26.73 -33.36
C SER A 297 5.87 -28.12 -32.97
N ARG A 298 5.18 -28.24 -31.82
CA ARG A 298 4.56 -29.50 -31.40
C ARG A 298 3.38 -29.89 -32.29
N LEU A 299 2.55 -28.94 -32.72
CA LEU A 299 1.43 -29.21 -33.61
C LEU A 299 1.87 -29.57 -35.03
N MET A 300 2.95 -28.94 -35.52
CA MET A 300 3.55 -29.21 -36.84
C MET A 300 4.35 -30.53 -36.87
N GLY A 301 4.91 -30.98 -35.74
CA GLY A 301 5.66 -32.23 -35.63
C GLY A 301 4.82 -33.52 -35.61
N PHE A 302 3.49 -33.43 -35.79
CA PHE A 302 2.58 -34.58 -35.93
C PHE A 302 2.19 -34.88 -37.40
N PHE A 303 2.90 -34.28 -38.38
CA PHE A 303 2.80 -34.65 -39.80
C PHE A 303 4.05 -35.37 -40.28
#